data_AF-A0A0F9HEU5-F1
#
_entry.id   AF-A0A0F9HEU5-F1
#
_cell.length_a   1.000
_cell.length_b   1.000
_cell.length_c   1.000
_cell.angle_alpha   90.00
_cell.angle_beta   90.00
_cell.angle_gamma   90.00
#
_symmetry.space_group_name_H-M   'P 1'
#
loop_
_entity.id
_entity.type
_entity.pdbx_description
1 polymer ?
#
loop_
_entity_poly.entity_id
_entity_poly.type
_entity_poly.pdbx_seq_one_letter_code
_entity_poly.pdbx_strand_id
1 'polypeptide(L)'
;MSKTKLQMRGDLRLDLKDSGALWSDAELNRCIDRAYSDLSRFLPDEKIYEDSLQFAVTGESVVFPADTSADAIVADEALTSSSAGDTATIDGQPDVPRPLQITITDANDSITGLTLVVDGVDKDNQALQEVFHFTKGGDKVWSGLKYFKDVYQVEIDQIAGNGADDVLDIGYAAYTTVWVYLANSPIKWASETATDTDSNDIVRNTDFYIDYATGRVKAISGGDIVAGETSTFAYTKSQIGIDISNMPGLIRVQRVEYPVGDIPQTFITGDTFANYYVATGSGESGDQVQWAEDRQYRIYYDARHQPPGEYSPSSAPGFLEDTVLLAAGAYALYIYALKHEHQALTDMASVRTDLTAANGEYTALETALSRVQKYLDNNSSADAAGILQDITDDIAELRTAIETALDLAATYLTGDTAPSAKKYLDDGDATLNVPATGGEGTSVSLAYAEYARTSVQLFSGLVAEANVRIANLRTYIEQGAGYVNISSVFAREVEGRLGKINGYMQEAAQYANAASTALAMSDRFRLEANERRNEVYSIWRDRKQYIGDFTAGSVRQMPDYNRYQ
;
A
#
# COMPACT_ATOMS: atom_id res chain seq x y z
N MET A 1 19.94 -38.15 -11.12
CA MET A 1 20.45 -37.39 -9.96
C MET A 1 19.46 -36.27 -9.73
N SER A 2 18.96 -36.10 -8.51
CA SER A 2 18.00 -35.04 -8.20
C SER A 2 18.63 -33.65 -8.36
N LYS A 3 17.88 -32.69 -8.90
CA LYS A 3 18.32 -31.32 -9.18
C LYS A 3 18.46 -30.51 -7.88
N THR A 4 19.48 -29.66 -7.82
CA THR A 4 19.63 -28.60 -6.81
C THR A 4 18.71 -27.41 -7.11
N LYS A 5 18.48 -26.53 -6.13
CA LYS A 5 17.65 -25.32 -6.32
C LYS A 5 18.22 -24.39 -7.40
N LEU A 6 19.55 -24.28 -7.48
CA LEU A 6 20.24 -23.52 -8.53
C LEU A 6 19.97 -24.08 -9.93
N GLN A 7 20.03 -25.40 -10.10
CA GLN A 7 19.73 -26.06 -11.37
C GLN A 7 18.24 -25.90 -11.75
N MET A 8 17.33 -26.13 -10.80
CA MET A 8 15.90 -25.92 -11.02
C MET A 8 15.58 -24.48 -11.43
N ARG A 9 16.27 -23.50 -10.83
CA ARG A 9 16.13 -22.08 -11.19
C ARG A 9 16.60 -21.80 -12.62
N GLY A 10 17.73 -22.39 -13.03
CA GLY A 10 18.23 -22.30 -14.39
C GLY A 10 17.25 -22.89 -15.42
N ASP A 11 16.73 -24.09 -15.14
CA ASP A 11 15.73 -24.75 -15.99
C ASP A 11 14.43 -23.94 -16.07
N LEU A 12 13.96 -23.41 -14.93
CA LEU A 12 12.75 -22.61 -14.86
C LEU A 12 12.89 -21.29 -15.63
N ARG A 13 14.05 -20.63 -15.55
CA ARG A 13 14.33 -19.43 -16.37
C ARG A 13 14.32 -19.75 -17.86
N LEU A 14 14.93 -20.88 -18.25
CA LEU A 14 14.94 -21.31 -19.65
C LEU A 14 13.51 -21.58 -20.16
N ASP A 15 12.71 -22.30 -19.38
CA ASP A 15 11.31 -22.61 -19.69
C ASP A 15 10.43 -21.35 -19.80
N LEU A 16 10.59 -20.42 -18.86
CA LEU A 16 9.90 -19.13 -18.86
C LEU A 16 10.46 -18.12 -19.87
N LYS A 17 11.53 -18.49 -20.61
CA LYS A 17 12.26 -17.62 -21.54
C LYS A 17 12.77 -16.33 -20.88
N ASP A 18 13.16 -16.43 -19.61
CA ASP A 18 13.75 -15.34 -18.85
C ASP A 18 15.26 -15.26 -19.09
N SER A 19 15.72 -14.10 -19.57
CA SER A 19 17.16 -13.79 -19.61
C SER A 19 17.74 -13.44 -18.23
N GLY A 20 16.89 -13.42 -17.20
CA GLY A 20 17.22 -13.15 -15.80
C GLY A 20 16.79 -11.79 -15.29
N ALA A 21 15.95 -11.09 -16.04
CA ALA A 21 15.46 -9.76 -15.73
C ALA A 21 13.99 -9.76 -15.28
N LEU A 22 13.22 -10.78 -15.63
CA LEU A 22 11.77 -10.80 -15.37
C LEU A 22 11.44 -11.29 -13.96
N TRP A 23 12.16 -12.31 -13.47
CA TRP A 23 11.96 -12.85 -12.13
C TRP A 23 13.23 -12.78 -11.31
N SER A 24 13.09 -12.32 -10.06
CA SER A 24 14.18 -12.40 -9.09
C SER A 24 14.39 -13.85 -8.64
N ASP A 25 15.61 -14.18 -8.20
CA ASP A 25 15.93 -15.51 -7.68
C ASP A 25 15.07 -15.89 -6.47
N ALA A 26 14.76 -14.91 -5.61
CA ALA A 26 13.88 -15.11 -4.47
C ALA A 26 12.44 -15.47 -4.87
N GLU A 27 11.90 -14.85 -5.93
CA GLU A 27 10.56 -15.19 -6.43
C GLU A 27 10.51 -16.60 -7.02
N LEU A 28 11.50 -16.97 -7.83
CA LEU A 28 11.59 -18.33 -8.40
C LEU A 28 11.75 -19.38 -7.29
N ASN A 29 12.53 -19.09 -6.24
CA ASN A 29 12.66 -19.97 -5.09
C ASN A 29 11.32 -20.17 -4.36
N ARG A 30 10.52 -19.11 -4.17
CA ARG A 30 9.16 -19.23 -3.59
C ARG A 30 8.23 -20.07 -4.47
N CYS A 31 8.32 -19.94 -5.79
CA CYS A 31 7.53 -20.76 -6.72
C CYS A 31 7.90 -22.24 -6.63
N ILE A 32 9.20 -22.55 -6.54
CA ILE A 32 9.71 -23.91 -6.34
C ILE A 32 9.21 -24.46 -5.01
N ASP A 33 9.39 -23.73 -3.91
CA ASP A 33 8.97 -24.17 -2.57
C ASP A 33 7.45 -24.40 -2.50
N ARG A 34 6.66 -23.56 -3.18
CA ARG A 34 5.21 -23.74 -3.30
C ARG A 34 4.84 -24.99 -4.10
N ALA A 35 5.54 -25.26 -5.20
CA ALA A 35 5.33 -26.47 -5.99
C ALA A 35 5.63 -27.75 -5.17
N TYR A 36 6.69 -27.75 -4.36
CA TYR A 36 6.99 -28.86 -3.42
C TYR A 36 5.92 -29.00 -2.32
N SER A 37 5.40 -27.87 -1.82
CA SER A 37 4.30 -27.90 -0.84
C SER A 37 3.04 -28.55 -1.43
N ASP A 38 2.73 -28.32 -2.70
CA ASP A 38 1.59 -28.97 -3.35
C ASP A 38 1.87 -30.42 -3.70
N LEU A 39 3.07 -30.72 -4.20
CA LEU A 39 3.49 -32.10 -4.43
C LEU A 39 3.25 -32.93 -3.16
N SER A 40 3.71 -32.42 -2.01
CA SER A 40 3.54 -33.06 -0.70
C SER A 40 2.08 -33.32 -0.30
N ARG A 41 1.11 -32.56 -0.85
CA ARG A 41 -0.33 -32.76 -0.58
C ARG A 41 -0.92 -33.88 -1.43
N PHE A 42 -0.44 -34.05 -2.66
CA PHE A 42 -0.92 -35.07 -3.59
C PHE A 42 -0.16 -36.40 -3.44
N LEU A 43 1.16 -36.29 -3.34
CA LEU A 43 2.13 -37.36 -3.21
C LEU A 43 3.07 -36.99 -2.07
N PRO A 44 2.70 -37.30 -0.82
CA PRO A 44 3.60 -37.13 0.31
C PRO A 44 4.80 -38.10 0.22
N ASP A 45 5.89 -37.74 0.89
CA ASP A 45 7.09 -38.55 1.05
C ASP A 45 6.83 -39.63 2.11
N GLU A 46 6.82 -40.90 1.73
CA GLU A 46 6.54 -42.01 2.65
C GLU A 46 7.81 -42.34 3.44
N LYS A 47 7.77 -42.10 4.76
CA LYS A 47 8.90 -42.31 5.68
C LYS A 47 8.58 -43.32 6.77
N ILE A 48 9.66 -43.88 7.31
CA ILE A 48 9.64 -44.81 8.43
C ILE A 48 10.46 -44.20 9.56
N TYR A 49 9.88 -44.14 10.76
CA TYR A 49 10.55 -43.80 12.00
C TYR A 49 10.52 -45.01 12.93
N GLU A 50 11.64 -45.34 13.56
CA GLU A 50 11.74 -46.47 14.48
C GLU A 50 12.49 -46.02 15.73
N ASP A 51 11.97 -46.41 16.89
CA ASP A 51 12.52 -46.04 18.19
C ASP A 51 12.10 -47.07 19.26
N SER A 52 12.68 -46.96 20.45
CA SER A 52 12.37 -47.78 21.62
C SER A 52 11.50 -47.04 22.63
N LEU A 53 10.52 -47.73 23.21
CA LEU A 53 9.67 -47.18 24.26
C LEU A 53 10.44 -47.11 25.58
N GLN A 54 10.70 -45.89 26.03
CA GLN A 54 11.16 -45.57 27.37
C GLN A 54 10.03 -44.80 28.07
N PHE A 55 9.45 -45.38 29.12
CA PHE A 55 8.39 -44.73 29.89
C PHE A 55 8.90 -44.16 31.21
N ALA A 56 9.89 -44.78 31.86
CA ALA A 56 10.40 -44.28 33.13
C ALA A 56 11.33 -43.07 32.95
N VAL A 57 10.96 -41.93 33.56
CA VAL A 57 11.79 -40.73 33.66
C VAL A 57 12.16 -40.55 35.13
N THR A 58 13.45 -40.56 35.49
CA THR A 58 13.89 -40.68 36.90
C THR A 58 14.59 -39.44 37.47
N GLY A 59 14.71 -38.35 36.71
CA GLY A 59 15.46 -37.18 37.18
C GLY A 59 15.46 -36.03 36.19
N GLU A 60 14.33 -35.75 35.58
CA GLU A 60 14.22 -34.62 34.66
C GLU A 60 14.17 -33.32 35.43
N SER A 61 15.12 -32.41 35.17
CA SER A 61 15.20 -31.14 35.89
C SER A 61 14.65 -30.01 35.04
N VAL A 62 13.86 -29.14 35.66
CA VAL A 62 13.35 -27.91 35.07
C VAL A 62 13.67 -26.73 35.98
N VAL A 63 14.04 -25.60 35.36
CA VAL A 63 14.29 -24.35 36.06
C VAL A 63 13.01 -23.52 36.00
N PHE A 64 12.45 -23.17 37.15
CA PHE A 64 11.35 -22.24 37.24
C PHE A 64 11.83 -20.80 36.99
N PRO A 65 10.99 -19.95 36.39
CA PRO A 65 11.33 -18.55 36.12
C PRO A 65 11.84 -17.82 37.37
N ALA A 66 12.73 -16.84 37.19
CA ALA A 66 13.06 -15.89 38.24
C ALA A 66 11.81 -15.10 38.69
N ASP A 67 11.91 -14.44 39.85
CA ASP A 67 10.78 -13.67 40.42
C ASP A 67 10.47 -12.44 39.58
N THR A 68 9.27 -11.88 39.69
CA THR A 68 8.86 -10.69 38.92
C THR A 68 9.92 -9.60 38.96
N SER A 69 10.31 -9.11 37.79
CA SER A 69 10.98 -7.83 37.62
C SER A 69 10.09 -6.98 36.74
N ALA A 70 9.78 -5.77 37.19
CA ALA A 70 8.89 -4.85 36.50
C ALA A 70 9.60 -4.13 35.32
N ASP A 71 10.93 -4.14 35.33
CA ASP A 71 11.83 -3.31 34.53
C ASP A 71 12.88 -4.15 33.77
N ALA A 72 12.71 -5.47 33.68
CA ALA A 72 13.75 -6.35 33.14
C ALA A 72 14.03 -6.21 31.63
N ILE A 73 13.08 -5.73 30.85
CA ILE A 73 13.17 -5.66 29.38
C ILE A 73 13.29 -4.20 28.93
N VAL A 74 12.47 -3.33 29.49
CA VAL A 74 12.56 -1.88 29.34
C VAL A 74 12.53 -1.30 30.75
N ALA A 75 13.59 -0.60 31.15
CA ALA A 75 13.74 -0.05 32.48
C ALA A 75 13.66 1.47 32.47
N ASP A 76 12.69 2.02 33.19
CA ASP A 76 12.54 3.45 33.43
C ASP A 76 12.52 4.31 32.14
N GLU A 77 11.90 3.83 31.05
CA GLU A 77 11.87 4.56 29.78
C GLU A 77 11.00 5.81 29.91
N ALA A 78 11.65 6.98 29.84
CA ALA A 78 11.00 8.26 30.04
C ALA A 78 10.10 8.64 28.84
N LEU A 79 8.81 8.79 29.08
CA LEU A 79 7.82 9.11 28.04
C LEU A 79 7.70 10.62 27.74
N THR A 80 8.44 11.46 28.47
CA THR A 80 8.32 12.94 28.46
C THR A 80 8.49 13.59 27.08
N SER A 81 9.21 12.94 26.17
CA SER A 81 9.46 13.40 24.80
C SER A 81 9.09 12.38 23.73
N SER A 82 8.46 11.27 24.11
CA SER A 82 8.12 10.21 23.18
C SER A 82 7.03 10.65 22.18
N SER A 83 7.13 10.12 20.97
CA SER A 83 6.22 10.34 19.85
C SER A 83 5.85 9.02 19.19
N ALA A 84 4.80 9.04 18.37
CA ALA A 84 4.37 7.86 17.63
C ALA A 84 5.48 7.35 16.69
N GLY A 85 5.81 6.07 16.80
CA GLY A 85 6.87 5.39 16.06
C GLY A 85 8.22 5.36 16.79
N ASP A 86 8.34 5.96 17.98
CA ASP A 86 9.55 5.83 18.79
C ASP A 86 9.72 4.39 19.30
N THR A 87 10.96 3.94 19.43
CA THR A 87 11.30 2.61 19.98
C THR A 87 11.93 2.75 21.36
N ALA A 88 11.42 2.03 22.34
CA ALA A 88 12.01 1.97 23.68
C ALA A 88 13.33 1.18 23.67
N THR A 89 14.23 1.51 24.59
CA THR A 89 15.50 0.78 24.74
C THR A 89 15.26 -0.57 25.39
N ILE A 90 15.83 -1.63 24.81
CA ILE A 90 15.74 -2.99 25.38
C ILE A 90 16.97 -3.23 26.27
N ASP A 91 16.75 -3.28 27.58
CA ASP A 91 17.76 -3.43 28.64
C ASP A 91 18.06 -4.89 28.97
N GLY A 92 17.13 -5.80 28.68
CA GLY A 92 17.27 -7.22 28.98
C GLY A 92 16.31 -8.11 28.20
N GLN A 93 16.24 -9.39 28.60
CA GLN A 93 15.44 -10.41 27.94
C GLN A 93 14.77 -11.31 28.99
N PRO A 94 13.61 -11.92 28.67
CA PRO A 94 13.00 -12.93 29.53
C PRO A 94 13.97 -14.09 29.83
N ASP A 95 14.04 -14.56 31.09
CA ASP A 95 14.96 -15.66 31.44
C ASP A 95 14.48 -17.06 30.94
N VAL A 96 13.17 -17.19 30.73
CA VAL A 96 12.49 -18.29 30.03
C VAL A 96 11.27 -17.73 29.29
N PRO A 97 10.75 -18.39 28.24
CA PRO A 97 9.57 -17.93 27.53
C PRO A 97 8.39 -17.67 28.48
N ARG A 98 7.88 -16.44 28.52
CA ARG A 98 6.83 -16.04 29.47
C ARG A 98 6.04 -14.79 29.00
N PRO A 99 4.87 -14.52 29.60
CA PRO A 99 4.18 -13.26 29.38
C PRO A 99 4.93 -12.06 29.95
N LEU A 100 4.86 -10.95 29.23
CA LEU A 100 5.41 -9.68 29.68
C LEU A 100 4.44 -8.98 30.62
N GLN A 101 4.98 -8.19 31.55
CA GLN A 101 4.20 -7.30 32.39
C GLN A 101 4.58 -5.87 32.04
N ILE A 102 3.59 -5.06 31.66
CA ILE A 102 3.78 -3.64 31.34
C ILE A 102 3.28 -2.82 32.51
N THR A 103 4.10 -1.88 32.96
CA THR A 103 3.74 -0.90 33.97
C THR A 103 3.94 0.49 33.41
N ILE A 104 2.93 1.36 33.56
CA ILE A 104 3.04 2.78 33.23
C ILE A 104 2.93 3.59 34.51
N THR A 105 3.97 4.33 34.83
CA THR A 105 3.92 5.35 35.87
C THR A 105 3.56 6.67 35.22
N ASP A 106 2.26 7.00 35.19
CA ASP A 106 1.74 8.30 34.76
C ASP A 106 1.56 9.18 36.00
N ALA A 107 2.57 9.98 36.33
CA ALA A 107 2.69 10.68 37.62
C ALA A 107 1.73 11.88 37.74
N ASN A 108 1.33 12.42 36.59
CA ASN A 108 0.57 13.67 36.48
C ASN A 108 -0.80 13.47 35.79
N ASP A 109 -1.18 12.21 35.51
CA ASP A 109 -2.37 11.80 34.75
C ASP A 109 -2.48 12.49 33.37
N SER A 110 -1.32 12.75 32.73
CA SER A 110 -1.25 13.43 31.44
C SER A 110 -1.40 12.48 30.26
N ILE A 111 -1.08 11.19 30.41
CA ILE A 111 -1.25 10.21 29.34
C ILE A 111 -2.75 9.92 29.21
N THR A 112 -3.32 10.35 28.09
CA THR A 112 -4.73 10.12 27.74
C THR A 112 -4.96 8.85 26.93
N GLY A 113 -3.93 8.40 26.20
CA GLY A 113 -3.89 7.11 25.53
C GLY A 113 -2.47 6.71 25.13
N LEU A 114 -2.17 5.41 25.19
CA LEU A 114 -0.90 4.83 24.73
C LEU A 114 -1.18 3.50 24.04
N THR A 115 -0.56 3.26 22.88
CA THR A 115 -0.51 1.97 22.22
C THR A 115 0.95 1.54 22.11
N LEU A 116 1.25 0.36 22.64
CA LEU A 116 2.56 -0.27 22.55
C LEU A 116 2.48 -1.52 21.67
N VAL A 117 3.47 -1.71 20.82
CA VAL A 117 3.64 -2.92 20.00
C VAL A 117 4.95 -3.57 20.42
N VAL A 118 4.87 -4.81 20.90
CA VAL A 118 6.03 -5.62 21.28
C VAL A 118 6.21 -6.71 20.24
N ASP A 119 7.32 -6.66 19.52
CA ASP A 119 7.73 -7.68 18.57
C ASP A 119 8.87 -8.54 19.14
N GLY A 120 8.78 -9.83 18.89
CA GLY A 120 9.76 -10.79 19.37
C GLY A 120 9.57 -12.17 18.74
N VAL A 121 10.02 -13.19 19.44
CA VAL A 121 9.78 -14.60 19.09
C VAL A 121 9.21 -15.37 20.26
N ASP A 122 8.39 -16.37 19.93
CA ASP A 122 7.89 -17.32 20.90
C ASP A 122 8.91 -18.43 21.24
N LYS A 123 8.50 -19.37 22.09
CA LYS A 123 9.33 -20.52 22.50
C LYS A 123 9.83 -21.38 21.33
N ASP A 124 9.12 -21.38 20.20
CA ASP A 124 9.43 -22.18 19.01
C ASP A 124 10.22 -21.35 17.96
N ASN A 125 10.70 -20.16 18.35
CA ASN A 125 11.37 -19.16 17.50
C ASN A 125 10.48 -18.63 16.36
N GLN A 126 9.15 -18.68 16.50
CA GLN A 126 8.24 -18.08 15.55
C GLN A 126 8.04 -16.60 15.89
N ALA A 127 8.01 -15.75 14.86
CA ALA A 127 7.78 -14.32 15.04
C ALA A 127 6.42 -14.08 15.72
N LEU A 128 6.44 -13.21 16.73
CA LEU A 128 5.32 -12.94 17.61
C LEU A 128 5.20 -11.42 17.80
N GLN A 129 3.97 -10.92 17.77
CA GLN A 129 3.66 -9.51 18.06
C GLN A 129 2.54 -9.44 19.10
N GLU A 130 2.67 -8.62 20.14
CA GLU A 130 1.59 -8.30 21.08
C GLU A 130 1.35 -6.79 21.13
N VAL A 131 0.07 -6.40 21.16
CA VAL A 131 -0.34 -4.98 21.19
C VAL A 131 -1.04 -4.69 22.50
N PHE A 132 -0.61 -3.64 23.18
CA PHE A 132 -1.15 -3.20 24.46
C PHE A 132 -1.75 -1.80 24.30
N HIS A 133 -2.92 -1.59 24.91
CA HIS A 133 -3.64 -0.33 24.84
C HIS A 133 -3.95 0.19 26.24
N PHE A 134 -3.50 1.41 26.52
CA PHE A 134 -3.88 2.19 27.69
C PHE A 134 -4.83 3.32 27.27
N THR A 135 -5.81 3.58 28.12
CA THR A 135 -6.68 4.74 28.05
C THR A 135 -6.80 5.35 29.44
N LYS A 136 -6.97 6.67 29.51
CA LYS A 136 -7.08 7.39 30.79
C LYS A 136 -8.11 6.74 31.73
N GLY A 137 -7.68 6.47 32.96
CA GLY A 137 -8.51 5.84 33.99
C GLY A 137 -8.56 4.31 33.92
N GLY A 138 -7.84 3.69 32.99
CA GLY A 138 -7.59 2.25 32.97
C GLY A 138 -6.54 1.82 34.02
N ASP A 139 -6.39 0.50 34.17
CA ASP A 139 -5.32 -0.08 34.98
C ASP A 139 -3.95 0.35 34.45
N LYS A 140 -2.99 0.65 35.33
CA LYS A 140 -1.63 1.07 34.95
C LYS A 140 -0.63 -0.10 34.87
N VAL A 141 -1.12 -1.32 35.11
CA VAL A 141 -0.34 -2.57 35.08
C VAL A 141 -1.10 -3.59 34.26
N TRP A 142 -0.46 -4.16 33.23
CA TRP A 142 -1.03 -5.21 32.39
C TRP A 142 -0.12 -6.41 32.33
N SER A 143 -0.73 -7.59 32.25
CA SER A 143 -0.01 -8.81 31.88
C SER A 143 -0.41 -9.19 30.46
N GLY A 144 0.59 -9.42 29.61
CA GLY A 144 0.39 -9.97 28.28
C GLY A 144 -0.20 -11.37 28.33
N LEU A 145 -0.70 -11.82 27.18
CA LEU A 145 -1.22 -13.17 26.97
C LEU A 145 -0.22 -14.05 26.23
N LYS A 146 0.76 -13.47 25.53
CA LYS A 146 1.70 -14.20 24.69
C LYS A 146 3.03 -14.45 25.41
N TYR A 147 3.64 -15.60 25.14
CA TYR A 147 4.90 -16.00 25.76
C TYR A 147 6.05 -15.57 24.87
N PHE A 148 6.79 -14.56 25.28
CA PHE A 148 7.98 -14.08 24.59
C PHE A 148 9.20 -14.82 25.11
N LYS A 149 9.97 -15.40 24.19
CA LYS A 149 11.30 -15.93 24.44
C LYS A 149 12.34 -14.82 24.35
N ASP A 150 12.33 -14.11 23.22
CA ASP A 150 13.19 -12.95 22.97
C ASP A 150 12.32 -11.79 22.45
N VAL A 151 12.62 -10.56 22.88
CA VAL A 151 12.01 -9.31 22.42
C VAL A 151 13.03 -8.57 21.56
N TYR A 152 12.61 -8.17 20.36
CA TYR A 152 13.47 -7.49 19.40
C TYR A 152 13.13 -6.02 19.24
N GLN A 153 11.88 -5.65 19.48
CA GLN A 153 11.42 -4.27 19.35
C GLN A 153 10.25 -4.02 20.29
N VAL A 154 10.29 -2.86 20.94
CA VAL A 154 9.18 -2.28 21.67
C VAL A 154 8.91 -0.92 21.04
N GLU A 155 7.80 -0.80 20.33
CA GLU A 155 7.40 0.41 19.61
C GLU A 155 6.27 1.12 20.34
N ILE A 156 6.42 2.44 20.50
CA ILE A 156 5.38 3.36 20.93
C ILE A 156 4.58 3.74 19.68
N ASP A 157 3.65 2.89 19.26
CA ASP A 157 2.84 3.11 18.05
C ASP A 157 1.99 4.38 18.15
N GLN A 158 1.41 4.64 19.32
CA GLN A 158 0.65 5.87 19.58
C GLN A 158 0.84 6.34 21.02
N ILE A 159 1.01 7.66 21.20
CA ILE A 159 0.97 8.30 22.51
C ILE A 159 0.18 9.61 22.41
N ALA A 160 -0.80 9.77 23.29
CA ALA A 160 -1.67 10.93 23.37
C ALA A 160 -1.60 11.51 24.77
N GLY A 161 -0.89 12.62 24.91
CA GLY A 161 -0.52 13.20 26.19
C GLY A 161 0.71 12.51 26.77
N ASN A 162 1.62 13.33 27.28
CA ASN A 162 2.82 12.95 28.00
C ASN A 162 3.29 14.18 28.78
N GLY A 163 3.89 13.95 29.94
CA GLY A 163 4.35 15.00 30.83
C GLY A 163 5.61 14.56 31.56
N ALA A 164 6.14 15.46 32.39
CA ALA A 164 7.30 15.16 33.21
C ALA A 164 6.99 13.99 34.16
N ASP A 165 8.01 13.15 34.38
CA ASP A 165 7.98 11.98 35.28
C ASP A 165 7.08 10.81 34.83
N ASP A 166 6.63 10.81 33.57
CA ASP A 166 5.94 9.65 32.99
C ASP A 166 6.95 8.60 32.51
N VAL A 167 6.75 7.35 32.94
CA VAL A 167 7.70 6.25 32.74
C VAL A 167 7.00 4.98 32.23
N LEU A 168 7.64 4.29 31.29
CA LEU A 168 7.28 2.97 30.80
C LEU A 168 8.28 1.94 31.32
N ASP A 169 7.76 0.93 32.02
CA ASP A 169 8.51 -0.26 32.40
C ASP A 169 7.90 -1.49 31.72
N ILE A 170 8.77 -2.31 31.13
CA ILE A 170 8.39 -3.63 30.63
C ILE A 170 9.24 -4.66 31.33
N GLY A 171 8.56 -5.50 32.07
CA GLY A 171 9.13 -6.59 32.81
C GLY A 171 8.47 -7.90 32.43
N TYR A 172 8.48 -8.82 33.37
CA TYR A 172 7.83 -10.11 33.17
C TYR A 172 6.93 -10.53 34.33
N ALA A 173 5.90 -11.30 33.98
CA ALA A 173 4.91 -11.79 34.91
C ALA A 173 5.50 -12.76 35.95
N ALA A 174 4.76 -12.95 37.06
CA ALA A 174 5.19 -13.79 38.17
C ALA A 174 5.41 -15.24 37.75
N TYR A 175 6.45 -15.88 38.31
CA TYR A 175 6.81 -17.26 38.00
C TYR A 175 5.65 -18.26 38.19
N THR A 176 4.74 -17.98 39.13
CA THR A 176 3.52 -18.78 39.41
C THR A 176 2.45 -18.72 38.30
N THR A 177 2.61 -17.81 37.34
CA THR A 177 1.72 -17.68 36.17
C THR A 177 2.27 -18.35 34.92
N VAL A 178 3.53 -18.78 34.95
CA VAL A 178 4.27 -19.29 33.79
C VAL A 178 4.30 -20.81 33.80
N TRP A 179 3.97 -21.41 32.66
CA TRP A 179 4.16 -22.85 32.46
C TRP A 179 5.58 -23.15 31.97
N VAL A 180 6.30 -23.99 32.69
CA VAL A 180 7.56 -24.61 32.24
C VAL A 180 7.28 -25.96 31.60
N TYR A 181 8.16 -26.42 30.72
CA TYR A 181 7.97 -27.64 29.94
C TYR A 181 8.91 -28.73 30.41
N LEU A 182 8.34 -29.90 30.66
CA LEU A 182 9.07 -31.15 30.68
C LEU A 182 9.29 -31.61 29.22
N ALA A 183 10.49 -32.07 28.93
CA ALA A 183 10.93 -32.65 27.66
C ALA A 183 10.21 -33.96 27.33
N ASN A 184 9.73 -34.72 28.33
CA ASN A 184 9.09 -36.00 28.11
C ASN A 184 7.57 -35.95 28.37
N SER A 185 6.78 -36.00 27.29
CA SER A 185 5.31 -36.06 27.30
C SER A 185 4.80 -37.13 26.31
N PRO A 186 3.53 -37.57 26.40
CA PRO A 186 2.56 -37.28 27.46
C PRO A 186 2.85 -38.09 28.73
N ILE A 187 2.44 -37.59 29.89
CA ILE A 187 2.73 -38.15 31.22
C ILE A 187 1.54 -38.99 31.70
N LYS A 188 1.79 -40.13 32.35
CA LYS A 188 0.75 -40.96 32.97
C LYS A 188 0.19 -40.23 34.19
N TRP A 189 -1.15 -40.17 34.26
CA TRP A 189 -1.85 -39.51 35.36
C TRP A 189 -1.35 -40.00 36.73
N ALA A 190 -1.00 -39.04 37.60
CA ALA A 190 -0.55 -39.29 38.97
C ALA A 190 0.62 -40.26 39.10
N SER A 191 1.56 -40.22 38.16
CA SER A 191 2.80 -41.01 38.20
C SER A 191 4.01 -40.21 38.66
N GLU A 192 3.85 -38.90 38.79
CA GLU A 192 4.91 -37.97 39.13
C GLU A 192 5.25 -37.94 40.62
N THR A 193 6.53 -37.77 40.87
CA THR A 193 7.17 -37.41 42.12
C THR A 193 8.15 -36.29 41.80
N ALA A 194 8.33 -35.35 42.71
CA ALA A 194 9.17 -34.20 42.44
C ALA A 194 9.87 -33.72 43.71
N THR A 195 11.08 -33.20 43.53
CA THR A 195 11.86 -32.59 44.60
C THR A 195 12.35 -31.22 44.20
N ASP A 196 12.51 -30.35 45.19
CA ASP A 196 13.09 -29.02 45.09
C ASP A 196 14.64 -29.08 44.94
N THR A 197 15.33 -27.94 44.90
CA THR A 197 16.81 -27.92 44.77
C THR A 197 17.52 -28.54 45.99
N ASP A 198 16.89 -28.50 47.16
CA ASP A 198 17.39 -29.06 48.42
C ASP A 198 16.96 -30.52 48.65
N SER A 199 16.36 -31.15 47.63
CA SER A 199 15.82 -32.52 47.67
C SER A 199 14.65 -32.71 48.65
N ASN A 200 13.92 -31.66 49.00
CA ASN A 200 12.65 -31.76 49.72
C ASN A 200 11.54 -32.18 48.73
N ASP A 201 10.60 -32.99 49.20
CA ASP A 201 9.45 -33.40 48.39
C ASP A 201 8.53 -32.21 48.12
N ILE A 202 8.18 -31.98 46.85
CA ILE A 202 7.16 -31.02 46.44
C ILE A 202 5.93 -31.76 45.91
N VAL A 203 4.74 -31.29 46.27
CA VAL A 203 3.48 -32.02 46.17
C VAL A 203 2.55 -31.41 45.12
N ARG A 204 2.03 -32.24 44.22
CA ARG A 204 1.03 -31.83 43.21
C ARG A 204 -0.22 -31.22 43.89
N ASN A 205 -0.69 -30.12 43.32
CA ASN A 205 -1.84 -29.30 43.78
C ASN A 205 -1.62 -28.57 45.10
N THR A 206 -0.42 -28.66 45.68
CA THR A 206 0.03 -27.83 46.80
C THR A 206 1.12 -26.88 46.31
N ASP A 207 2.14 -27.42 45.65
CA ASP A 207 3.32 -26.67 45.22
C ASP A 207 3.34 -26.42 43.72
N PHE A 208 2.74 -27.31 42.93
CA PHE A 208 2.63 -27.16 41.49
C PHE A 208 1.34 -27.73 40.89
N TYR A 209 0.96 -27.19 39.74
CA TYR A 209 0.03 -27.81 38.79
C TYR A 209 0.80 -28.49 37.66
N ILE A 210 0.27 -29.61 37.17
CA ILE A 210 0.83 -30.35 36.03
C ILE A 210 -0.25 -30.60 34.97
N ASP A 211 0.08 -30.32 33.71
CA ASP A 211 -0.70 -30.69 32.53
C ASP A 211 -0.08 -31.94 31.91
N TYR A 212 -0.66 -33.09 32.24
CA TYR A 212 -0.20 -34.41 31.80
C TYR A 212 -0.15 -34.59 30.29
N ALA A 213 -1.03 -33.91 29.55
CA ALA A 213 -1.10 -34.07 28.10
C ALA A 213 0.07 -33.36 27.42
N THR A 214 0.48 -32.20 27.92
CA THR A 214 1.55 -31.39 27.31
C THR A 214 2.87 -31.44 28.05
N GLY A 215 2.93 -32.12 29.20
CA GLY A 215 4.11 -32.16 30.06
C GLY A 215 4.46 -30.81 30.67
N ARG A 216 3.49 -29.91 30.84
CA ARG A 216 3.75 -28.58 31.42
C ARG A 216 3.56 -28.58 32.92
N VAL A 217 4.42 -27.86 33.63
CA VAL A 217 4.33 -27.66 35.09
C VAL A 217 4.28 -26.18 35.40
N LYS A 218 3.55 -25.78 36.44
CA LYS A 218 3.44 -24.39 36.90
C LYS A 218 3.42 -24.35 38.43
N ALA A 219 4.25 -23.50 39.03
CA ALA A 219 4.28 -23.31 40.47
C ALA A 219 2.97 -22.70 41.00
N ILE A 220 2.60 -23.05 42.23
CA ILE A 220 1.45 -22.50 42.95
C ILE A 220 1.94 -21.42 43.90
N SER A 221 1.23 -20.29 43.92
CA SER A 221 1.54 -19.21 44.87
C SER A 221 1.38 -19.69 46.32
N GLY A 222 2.43 -19.52 47.11
CA GLY A 222 2.50 -19.97 48.51
C GLY A 222 2.90 -21.44 48.70
N GLY A 223 3.23 -22.17 47.63
CA GLY A 223 3.85 -23.49 47.70
C GLY A 223 5.36 -23.42 47.93
N ASP A 224 5.98 -24.60 48.04
CA ASP A 224 7.40 -24.76 48.36
C ASP A 224 8.34 -24.48 47.17
N ILE A 225 7.83 -24.38 45.94
CA ILE A 225 8.62 -23.97 44.77
C ILE A 225 8.86 -22.45 44.81
N VAL A 226 10.13 -22.05 44.86
CA VAL A 226 10.55 -20.64 44.85
C VAL A 226 11.01 -20.18 43.46
N ALA A 227 11.11 -18.87 43.28
CA ALA A 227 11.49 -18.30 42.00
C ALA A 227 12.97 -18.57 41.65
N GLY A 228 13.26 -18.88 40.39
CA GLY A 228 14.59 -19.24 39.90
C GLY A 228 15.06 -20.64 40.31
N GLU A 229 14.21 -21.41 40.99
CA GLU A 229 14.55 -22.72 41.52
C GLU A 229 14.67 -23.79 40.42
N THR A 230 15.59 -24.74 40.60
CA THR A 230 15.62 -25.96 39.80
C THR A 230 14.92 -27.08 40.56
N SER A 231 13.85 -27.63 40.00
CA SER A 231 13.17 -28.80 40.57
C SER A 231 13.38 -30.02 39.69
N THR A 232 13.47 -31.19 40.32
CA THR A 232 13.65 -32.48 39.64
C THR A 232 12.36 -33.29 39.71
N PHE A 233 11.92 -33.79 38.56
CA PHE A 233 10.71 -34.60 38.40
C PHE A 233 11.08 -36.02 37.98
N ALA A 234 10.44 -37.00 38.61
CA ALA A 234 10.45 -38.39 38.20
C ALA A 234 9.01 -38.86 37.97
N TYR A 235 8.74 -39.49 36.82
CA TYR A 235 7.39 -39.88 36.41
C TYR A 235 7.41 -41.00 35.38
N THR A 236 6.24 -41.53 35.05
CA THR A 236 6.06 -42.50 33.96
C THR A 236 5.34 -41.83 32.80
N LYS A 237 5.85 -41.95 31.57
CA LYS A 237 5.14 -41.51 30.36
C LYS A 237 3.89 -42.37 30.14
N SER A 238 2.94 -41.83 29.40
CA SER A 238 1.73 -42.57 29.03
C SER A 238 2.08 -43.79 28.18
N GLN A 239 1.67 -44.98 28.61
CA GLN A 239 1.93 -46.25 27.92
C GLN A 239 1.06 -46.47 26.66
N ILE A 240 0.28 -45.46 26.29
CA ILE A 240 -0.63 -45.48 25.14
C ILE A 240 -0.34 -44.34 24.16
N GLY A 241 0.64 -43.46 24.44
CA GLY A 241 0.91 -42.26 23.65
C GLY A 241 2.37 -42.18 23.19
N ILE A 242 2.59 -41.82 21.93
CA ILE A 242 3.91 -41.50 21.36
C ILE A 242 3.93 -40.02 21.01
N ASP A 243 4.98 -39.32 21.43
CA ASP A 243 5.28 -38.00 20.89
C ASP A 243 5.83 -38.11 19.47
N ILE A 244 5.09 -37.52 18.53
CA ILE A 244 5.41 -37.48 17.11
C ILE A 244 5.85 -36.07 16.67
N SER A 245 6.04 -35.13 17.61
CA SER A 245 6.48 -33.75 17.34
C SER A 245 7.82 -33.66 16.62
N ASN A 246 8.75 -34.56 16.95
CA ASN A 246 10.11 -34.58 16.40
C ASN A 246 10.21 -35.25 15.03
N MET A 247 9.09 -35.73 14.46
CA MET A 247 9.09 -36.41 13.17
C MET A 247 9.20 -35.40 12.02
N PRO A 248 10.30 -35.41 11.26
CA PRO A 248 10.61 -34.33 10.32
C PRO A 248 9.60 -34.29 9.17
N GLY A 249 8.86 -33.18 9.11
CA GLY A 249 7.91 -32.89 8.04
C GLY A 249 6.62 -33.70 8.11
N LEU A 250 6.26 -34.30 9.25
CA LEU A 250 5.04 -35.08 9.42
C LEU A 250 3.79 -34.37 8.87
N ILE A 251 3.06 -35.08 7.99
CA ILE A 251 1.73 -34.69 7.47
C ILE A 251 0.66 -35.54 8.14
N ARG A 252 0.83 -36.87 8.13
CA ARG A 252 -0.06 -37.81 8.81
C ARG A 252 0.66 -39.12 9.13
N VAL A 253 0.26 -39.76 10.21
CA VAL A 253 0.63 -41.14 10.50
C VAL A 253 -0.23 -42.06 9.63
N GLN A 254 0.40 -42.97 8.87
CA GLN A 254 -0.33 -43.98 8.09
C GLN A 254 -0.68 -45.19 8.94
N ARG A 255 0.29 -45.71 9.69
CA ARG A 255 0.16 -46.89 10.55
C ARG A 255 1.31 -46.99 11.54
N VAL A 256 1.08 -47.68 12.66
CA VAL A 256 2.10 -47.96 13.67
C VAL A 256 2.23 -49.46 13.84
N GLU A 257 3.44 -49.98 13.72
CA GLU A 257 3.80 -51.39 13.94
C GLU A 257 4.32 -51.54 15.37
N TYR A 258 3.67 -52.41 16.13
CA TYR A 258 4.04 -52.70 17.50
C TYR A 258 3.52 -54.09 17.94
N PRO A 259 4.37 -54.95 18.54
CA PRO A 259 5.81 -54.80 18.62
C PRO A 259 6.47 -54.99 17.25
N VAL A 260 7.61 -54.34 17.02
CA VAL A 260 8.38 -54.53 15.78
C VAL A 260 9.04 -55.92 15.77
N GLY A 261 9.00 -56.59 14.60
CA GLY A 261 9.70 -57.87 14.37
C GLY A 261 8.81 -59.12 14.40
N ASP A 262 7.53 -59.00 14.77
CA ASP A 262 6.58 -60.10 14.69
C ASP A 262 6.27 -60.47 13.23
N ILE A 263 6.10 -61.77 12.98
CA ILE A 263 5.70 -62.32 11.68
C ILE A 263 4.43 -63.18 11.89
N PRO A 264 3.26 -62.78 11.34
CA PRO A 264 3.02 -61.59 10.53
C PRO A 264 3.14 -60.27 11.32
N GLN A 265 3.40 -59.16 10.61
CA GLN A 265 3.49 -57.83 11.22
C GLN A 265 2.18 -57.45 11.90
N THR A 266 2.27 -56.93 13.12
CA THR A 266 1.13 -56.45 13.90
C THR A 266 1.06 -54.92 13.83
N PHE A 267 -0.07 -54.39 13.35
CA PHE A 267 -0.32 -52.95 13.33
C PHE A 267 -1.38 -52.59 14.37
N ILE A 268 -1.07 -51.57 15.17
CA ILE A 268 -2.00 -51.05 16.17
C ILE A 268 -2.86 -49.94 15.59
N THR A 269 -4.10 -49.83 16.08
CA THR A 269 -5.01 -48.74 15.73
C THR A 269 -4.92 -47.62 16.76
N GLY A 270 -5.05 -46.38 16.29
CA GLY A 270 -4.87 -45.21 17.13
C GLY A 270 -5.19 -43.93 16.38
N ASP A 271 -5.34 -42.86 17.14
CA ASP A 271 -5.69 -41.53 16.66
C ASP A 271 -4.55 -40.56 16.92
N THR A 272 -4.36 -39.61 16.00
CA THR A 272 -3.41 -38.50 16.18
C THR A 272 -4.10 -37.31 16.84
N PHE A 273 -3.61 -36.89 18.00
CA PHE A 273 -4.09 -35.72 18.74
C PHE A 273 -2.94 -34.73 18.92
N ALA A 274 -3.00 -33.60 18.22
CA ALA A 274 -1.92 -32.62 18.17
C ALA A 274 -0.57 -33.28 17.82
N ASN A 275 0.37 -33.29 18.77
CA ASN A 275 1.70 -33.85 18.61
C ASN A 275 1.82 -35.30 19.07
N TYR A 276 0.72 -35.99 19.34
CA TYR A 276 0.74 -37.35 19.87
C TYR A 276 -0.01 -38.32 18.99
N TYR A 277 0.53 -39.55 18.88
CA TYR A 277 -0.23 -40.70 18.43
C TYR A 277 -0.70 -41.50 19.65
N VAL A 278 -2.01 -41.66 19.81
CA VAL A 278 -2.62 -42.36 20.95
C VAL A 278 -3.22 -43.67 20.47
N ALA A 279 -2.72 -44.81 20.97
CA ALA A 279 -3.31 -46.11 20.71
C ALA A 279 -4.71 -46.20 21.31
N THR A 280 -5.69 -46.60 20.49
CA THR A 280 -7.08 -46.77 20.89
C THR A 280 -7.50 -48.23 21.03
N GLY A 281 -6.71 -49.17 20.50
CA GLY A 281 -6.95 -50.60 20.67
C GLY A 281 -6.20 -51.47 19.66
N SER A 282 -6.42 -52.79 19.74
CA SER A 282 -5.98 -53.77 18.75
C SER A 282 -7.18 -54.31 17.96
N GLY A 283 -7.56 -53.65 16.86
CA GLY A 283 -8.63 -54.12 15.96
C GLY A 283 -10.06 -53.97 16.52
N GLU A 284 -11.06 -54.52 15.80
CA GLU A 284 -12.51 -54.26 15.98
C GLU A 284 -13.12 -54.69 17.33
N SER A 285 -12.36 -55.30 18.24
CA SER A 285 -12.90 -55.81 19.53
C SER A 285 -11.91 -55.75 20.70
N GLY A 286 -10.74 -55.13 20.55
CA GLY A 286 -9.70 -55.16 21.58
C GLY A 286 -9.81 -54.01 22.58
N ASP A 287 -9.63 -54.30 23.86
CA ASP A 287 -9.36 -53.29 24.88
C ASP A 287 -8.13 -52.44 24.49
N GLN A 288 -8.05 -51.22 25.03
CA GLN A 288 -6.86 -50.38 24.85
C GLN A 288 -5.62 -51.10 25.38
N VAL A 289 -4.63 -51.31 24.51
CA VAL A 289 -3.41 -52.05 24.85
C VAL A 289 -2.37 -51.07 25.42
N GLN A 290 -1.96 -51.29 26.67
CA GLN A 290 -0.78 -50.64 27.23
C GLN A 290 0.48 -51.27 26.63
N TRP A 291 1.41 -50.43 26.20
CA TRP A 291 2.69 -50.90 25.69
C TRP A 291 3.69 -51.16 26.82
N ALA A 292 4.69 -51.97 26.51
CA ALA A 292 5.71 -52.42 27.46
C ALA A 292 7.00 -51.62 27.26
N GLU A 293 7.68 -51.36 28.37
CA GLU A 293 9.03 -50.76 28.40
C GLU A 293 10.00 -51.54 27.51
N ASP A 294 10.99 -50.85 26.95
CA ASP A 294 12.10 -51.41 26.16
C ASP A 294 11.67 -52.16 24.88
N ARG A 295 10.42 -51.97 24.43
CA ARG A 295 9.94 -52.52 23.16
C ARG A 295 10.11 -51.51 22.04
N GLN A 296 10.46 -52.00 20.85
CA GLN A 296 10.56 -51.18 19.65
C GLN A 296 9.19 -50.97 19.00
N TYR A 297 8.98 -49.78 18.48
CA TYR A 297 7.84 -49.41 17.65
C TYR A 297 8.32 -48.80 16.33
N ARG A 298 7.50 -48.91 15.28
CA ARG A 298 7.79 -48.29 13.99
C ARG A 298 6.57 -47.53 13.48
N ILE A 299 6.76 -46.25 13.16
CA ILE A 299 5.73 -45.38 12.60
C ILE A 299 5.99 -45.23 11.10
N TYR A 300 5.00 -45.61 10.31
CA TYR A 300 4.95 -45.31 8.88
C TYR A 300 4.14 -44.04 8.71
N TYR A 301 4.71 -43.01 8.10
CA TYR A 301 4.09 -41.69 8.02
C TYR A 301 4.34 -41.02 6.68
N ASP A 302 3.39 -40.15 6.33
CA ASP A 302 3.53 -39.22 5.22
C ASP A 302 4.24 -37.98 5.73
N ALA A 303 5.30 -37.59 5.02
CA ALA A 303 6.08 -36.40 5.30
C ALA A 303 6.01 -35.42 4.11
N ARG A 304 6.28 -34.14 4.39
CA ARG A 304 6.49 -33.13 3.35
C ARG A 304 7.79 -33.45 2.62
N HIS A 305 7.75 -33.34 1.30
CA HIS A 305 8.98 -33.30 0.53
C HIS A 305 9.79 -32.08 0.92
N GLN A 306 11.08 -32.28 1.14
CA GLN A 306 12.00 -31.18 1.38
C GLN A 306 12.34 -30.55 0.01
N PRO A 307 12.06 -29.26 -0.20
CA PRO A 307 12.52 -28.57 -1.40
C PRO A 307 14.06 -28.61 -1.44
N PRO A 308 14.68 -28.55 -2.63
CA PRO A 308 16.13 -28.58 -2.71
C PRO A 308 16.73 -27.35 -2.03
N GLY A 309 17.89 -27.52 -1.42
CA GLY A 309 18.73 -26.41 -1.01
C GLY A 309 19.51 -25.84 -2.20
N GLU A 310 20.28 -24.77 -1.98
CA GLU A 310 21.08 -24.17 -3.06
C GLU A 310 22.07 -25.18 -3.66
N TYR A 311 22.60 -26.08 -2.82
CA TYR A 311 23.57 -27.13 -3.19
C TYR A 311 23.16 -28.54 -2.78
N SER A 312 21.99 -28.72 -2.15
CA SER A 312 21.47 -30.03 -1.78
C SER A 312 20.27 -30.41 -2.65
N PRO A 313 20.17 -31.68 -3.08
CA PRO A 313 19.01 -32.16 -3.82
C PRO A 313 17.74 -32.16 -2.94
N SER A 314 16.58 -32.24 -3.59
CA SER A 314 15.30 -32.39 -2.90
C SER A 314 15.08 -33.82 -2.40
N SER A 315 14.04 -34.03 -1.57
CA SER A 315 13.59 -35.40 -1.24
C SER A 315 12.62 -35.99 -2.26
N ALA A 316 12.24 -35.25 -3.31
CA ALA A 316 11.37 -35.80 -4.35
C ALA A 316 12.16 -36.74 -5.28
N PRO A 317 11.55 -37.87 -5.70
CA PRO A 317 12.12 -38.71 -6.74
C PRO A 317 12.42 -37.92 -8.01
N GLY A 318 13.58 -38.16 -8.63
CA GLY A 318 14.05 -37.39 -9.79
C GLY A 318 13.08 -37.35 -10.98
N PHE A 319 12.21 -38.36 -11.15
CA PHE A 319 11.21 -38.38 -12.22
C PHE A 319 10.03 -37.41 -11.98
N LEU A 320 9.84 -36.92 -10.76
CA LEU A 320 8.80 -35.93 -10.43
C LEU A 320 9.30 -34.49 -10.61
N GLU A 321 10.62 -34.27 -10.69
CA GLU A 321 11.21 -32.93 -10.72
C GLU A 321 10.73 -32.09 -11.89
N ASP A 322 10.53 -32.69 -13.06
CA ASP A 322 10.02 -31.97 -14.24
C ASP A 322 8.56 -31.54 -14.04
N THR A 323 7.74 -32.34 -13.36
CA THR A 323 6.36 -31.94 -12.99
C THR A 323 6.34 -30.85 -11.93
N VAL A 324 7.31 -30.87 -11.00
CA VAL A 324 7.48 -29.79 -10.00
C VAL A 324 7.94 -28.50 -10.67
N LEU A 325 8.86 -28.57 -11.65
CA LEU A 325 9.27 -27.43 -12.46
C LEU A 325 8.10 -26.85 -13.24
N LEU A 326 7.25 -27.69 -13.84
CA LEU A 326 6.05 -27.27 -14.54
C LEU A 326 5.07 -26.51 -13.62
N ALA A 327 4.87 -27.01 -12.39
CA ALA A 327 4.07 -26.32 -11.37
C ALA A 327 4.71 -25.01 -10.90
N ALA A 328 6.03 -24.99 -10.69
CA ALA A 328 6.75 -23.77 -10.33
C ALA A 328 6.64 -22.72 -11.45
N GLY A 329 6.68 -23.13 -12.71
CA GLY A 329 6.40 -22.29 -13.88
C GLY A 329 5.00 -21.71 -13.87
N ALA A 330 3.98 -22.54 -13.58
CA ALA A 330 2.61 -22.05 -13.40
C ALA A 330 2.52 -20.97 -12.30
N TYR A 331 3.19 -21.17 -11.16
CA TYR A 331 3.23 -20.18 -10.08
C TYR A 331 3.94 -18.88 -10.46
N ALA A 332 5.06 -18.96 -11.17
CA ALA A 332 5.76 -17.78 -11.67
C ALA A 332 4.89 -16.95 -12.63
N LEU A 333 4.13 -17.63 -13.49
CA LEU A 333 3.18 -17.00 -14.41
C LEU A 333 1.98 -16.35 -13.69
N TYR A 334 1.43 -16.98 -12.64
CA TYR A 334 0.40 -16.34 -11.81
C TYR A 334 0.90 -15.06 -11.14
N ILE A 335 2.11 -15.08 -10.59
CA ILE A 335 2.72 -13.88 -9.98
C ILE A 335 2.86 -12.77 -11.03
N TYR A 336 3.29 -13.13 -12.24
CA TYR A 336 3.48 -12.14 -13.31
C TYR A 336 2.15 -11.59 -13.85
N ALA A 337 1.10 -12.42 -13.92
CA ALA A 337 -0.26 -11.97 -14.20
C ALA A 337 -0.74 -10.92 -13.18
N LEU A 338 -0.54 -11.20 -11.88
CA LEU A 338 -0.87 -10.26 -10.79
C LEU A 338 -0.07 -8.95 -10.89
N LYS A 339 1.22 -8.98 -11.27
CA LYS A 339 2.01 -7.77 -11.51
C LYS A 339 1.39 -6.89 -12.60
N HIS A 340 0.93 -7.49 -13.69
CA HIS A 340 0.26 -6.75 -14.77
C HIS A 340 -1.12 -6.20 -14.36
N GLU A 341 -1.89 -6.93 -13.55
CA GLU A 341 -3.14 -6.40 -12.98
C GLU A 341 -2.87 -5.19 -12.06
N HIS A 342 -1.82 -5.26 -11.24
CA HIS A 342 -1.44 -4.14 -10.38
C HIS A 342 -0.96 -2.92 -11.19
N GLN A 343 -0.22 -3.13 -12.28
CA GLN A 343 0.14 -2.06 -13.21
C GLN A 343 -1.11 -1.42 -13.83
N ALA A 344 -2.08 -2.23 -14.29
CA ALA A 344 -3.34 -1.72 -14.83
C ALA A 344 -4.12 -0.87 -13.82
N LEU A 345 -4.15 -1.28 -12.55
CA LEU A 345 -4.75 -0.51 -11.46
C LEU A 345 -4.05 0.83 -11.24
N THR A 346 -2.71 0.84 -11.31
CA THR A 346 -1.90 2.05 -11.20
C THR A 346 -2.18 3.01 -12.36
N ASP A 347 -2.19 2.51 -13.59
CA ASP A 347 -2.51 3.31 -14.77
C ASP A 347 -3.94 3.89 -14.71
N MET A 348 -4.91 3.11 -14.24
CA MET A 348 -6.29 3.57 -14.00
C MET A 348 -6.39 4.65 -12.91
N ALA A 349 -5.51 4.63 -11.91
CA ALA A 349 -5.42 5.70 -10.92
C ALA A 349 -4.87 7.00 -11.56
N SER A 350 -3.90 6.89 -12.48
CA SER A 350 -3.41 8.03 -13.27
C SER A 350 -4.51 8.62 -14.17
N VAL A 351 -5.30 7.78 -14.87
CA VAL A 351 -6.47 8.24 -15.64
C VAL A 351 -7.41 9.09 -14.79
N ARG A 352 -7.72 8.65 -13.58
CA ARG A 352 -8.62 9.38 -12.67
C ARG A 352 -8.04 10.73 -12.25
N THR A 353 -6.74 10.79 -12.03
CA THR A 353 -6.01 12.01 -11.67
C THR A 353 -6.11 13.03 -12.82
N ASP A 354 -5.82 12.60 -14.04
CA ASP A 354 -5.87 13.46 -15.22
C ASP A 354 -7.29 13.94 -15.54
N LEU A 355 -8.30 13.06 -15.40
CA LEU A 355 -9.70 13.46 -15.56
C LEU A 355 -10.15 14.46 -14.48
N THR A 356 -9.64 14.33 -13.26
CA THR A 356 -9.90 15.30 -12.19
C THR A 356 -9.27 16.65 -12.50
N ALA A 357 -8.03 16.66 -13.02
CA ALA A 357 -7.35 17.87 -13.46
C ALA A 357 -8.07 18.54 -14.65
N ALA A 358 -8.55 17.75 -15.62
CA ALA A 358 -9.37 18.22 -16.73
C ALA A 358 -10.68 18.87 -16.25
N ASN A 359 -11.34 18.26 -15.26
CA ASN A 359 -12.53 18.83 -14.64
C ASN A 359 -12.24 20.15 -13.92
N GLY A 360 -11.09 20.25 -13.22
CA GLY A 360 -10.64 21.51 -12.61
C GLY A 360 -10.43 22.63 -13.64
N GLU A 361 -9.80 22.32 -14.78
CA GLU A 361 -9.63 23.28 -15.88
C GLU A 361 -10.97 23.60 -16.58
N TYR A 362 -11.94 22.69 -16.59
CA TYR A 362 -13.30 22.94 -17.07
C TYR A 362 -14.03 23.98 -16.19
N THR A 363 -13.98 23.84 -14.86
CA THR A 363 -14.53 24.87 -13.95
C THR A 363 -13.84 26.23 -14.11
N ALA A 364 -12.52 26.23 -14.35
CA ALA A 364 -11.79 27.46 -14.66
C ALA A 364 -12.21 28.08 -16.00
N LEU A 365 -12.48 27.25 -17.02
CA LEU A 365 -13.02 27.68 -18.30
C LEU A 365 -14.42 28.29 -18.15
N GLU A 366 -15.33 27.69 -17.38
CA GLU A 366 -16.64 28.29 -17.07
C GLU A 366 -16.50 29.66 -16.42
N THR A 367 -15.55 29.81 -15.48
CA THR A 367 -15.25 31.10 -14.86
C THR A 367 -14.74 32.12 -15.89
N ALA A 368 -13.85 31.71 -16.80
CA ALA A 368 -13.36 32.57 -17.87
C ALA A 368 -14.49 32.99 -18.82
N LEU A 369 -15.35 32.06 -19.24
CA LEU A 369 -16.52 32.34 -20.07
C LEU A 369 -17.52 33.28 -19.37
N SER A 370 -17.69 33.14 -18.05
CA SER A 370 -18.54 34.05 -17.27
C SER A 370 -18.00 35.49 -17.26
N ARG A 371 -16.66 35.67 -17.28
CA ARG A 371 -16.05 37.00 -17.42
C ARG A 371 -16.28 37.58 -18.82
N VAL A 372 -16.19 36.76 -19.86
CA VAL A 372 -16.53 37.16 -21.24
C VAL A 372 -17.98 37.59 -21.30
N GLN A 373 -18.90 36.78 -20.77
CA GLN A 373 -20.31 37.11 -20.72
C GLN A 373 -20.54 38.42 -19.97
N LYS A 374 -19.99 38.58 -18.76
CA LYS A 374 -20.13 39.81 -17.99
C LYS A 374 -19.64 41.03 -18.76
N TYR A 375 -18.54 40.89 -19.50
CA TYR A 375 -18.01 41.97 -20.34
C TYR A 375 -18.94 42.30 -21.52
N LEU A 376 -19.58 41.29 -22.13
CA LEU A 376 -20.57 41.50 -23.19
C LEU A 376 -21.90 42.06 -22.67
N ASP A 377 -22.37 41.59 -21.51
CA ASP A 377 -23.64 41.98 -20.90
C ASP A 377 -23.57 43.38 -20.25
N ASN A 378 -22.43 43.73 -19.66
CA ASN A 378 -22.25 45.04 -19.03
C ASN A 378 -22.12 46.19 -20.02
N ASN A 379 -22.06 45.89 -21.33
CA ASN A 379 -21.89 46.82 -22.44
C ASN A 379 -23.12 47.75 -22.63
N SER A 380 -23.44 48.48 -21.57
CA SER A 380 -24.52 49.43 -21.39
C SER A 380 -24.07 50.83 -21.83
N SER A 381 -24.90 51.86 -21.62
CA SER A 381 -24.73 53.22 -22.16
C SER A 381 -23.44 53.96 -21.76
N ALA A 382 -22.57 53.39 -20.91
CA ALA A 382 -21.25 53.93 -20.57
C ALA A 382 -20.06 53.17 -21.20
N ASP A 383 -20.31 52.06 -21.89
CA ASP A 383 -19.28 51.17 -22.45
C ASP A 383 -19.20 51.31 -23.99
N ALA A 384 -18.70 50.31 -24.73
CA ALA A 384 -18.46 50.41 -26.18
C ALA A 384 -19.71 50.80 -26.99
N ALA A 385 -20.91 50.36 -26.58
CA ALA A 385 -22.16 50.82 -27.18
C ALA A 385 -22.45 52.30 -26.89
N GLY A 386 -22.18 52.76 -25.67
CA GLY A 386 -22.24 54.17 -25.28
C GLY A 386 -21.22 55.04 -26.01
N ILE A 387 -19.97 54.59 -26.12
CA ILE A 387 -18.92 55.30 -26.85
C ILE A 387 -19.24 55.39 -28.34
N LEU A 388 -19.84 54.35 -28.94
CA LEU A 388 -20.32 54.42 -30.33
C LEU A 388 -21.47 55.42 -30.49
N GLN A 389 -22.37 55.49 -29.52
CA GLN A 389 -23.43 56.51 -29.44
C GLN A 389 -22.81 57.90 -29.32
N ASP A 390 -21.88 58.12 -28.38
CA ASP A 390 -21.19 59.40 -28.16
C ASP A 390 -20.39 59.83 -29.41
N ILE A 391 -19.69 58.91 -30.09
CA ILE A 391 -19.06 59.19 -31.39
C ILE A 391 -20.10 59.63 -32.42
N THR A 392 -21.23 58.93 -32.48
CA THR A 392 -22.30 59.23 -33.45
C THR A 392 -22.89 60.61 -33.18
N ASP A 393 -23.13 60.92 -31.90
CA ASP A 393 -23.68 62.19 -31.43
C ASP A 393 -22.66 63.33 -31.63
N ASP A 394 -21.38 63.15 -31.26
CA ASP A 394 -20.30 64.12 -31.48
C ASP A 394 -20.06 64.39 -32.98
N ILE A 395 -20.18 63.37 -33.85
CA ILE A 395 -20.12 63.53 -35.30
C ILE A 395 -21.33 64.31 -35.82
N ALA A 396 -22.54 64.02 -35.31
CA ALA A 396 -23.75 64.74 -35.68
C ALA A 396 -23.64 66.22 -35.27
N GLU A 397 -23.20 66.49 -34.05
CA GLU A 397 -22.93 67.85 -33.57
C GLU A 397 -21.84 68.56 -34.38
N LEU A 398 -20.74 67.87 -34.70
CA LEU A 398 -19.68 68.43 -35.55
C LEU A 398 -20.24 68.84 -36.92
N ARG A 399 -21.09 67.99 -37.51
CA ARG A 399 -21.75 68.29 -38.78
C ARG A 399 -22.62 69.54 -38.66
N THR A 400 -23.47 69.62 -37.64
CA THR A 400 -24.32 70.79 -37.40
C THR A 400 -23.50 72.06 -37.16
N ALA A 401 -22.39 71.97 -36.43
CA ALA A 401 -21.49 73.10 -36.20
C ALA A 401 -20.80 73.55 -37.50
N ILE A 402 -20.34 72.60 -38.34
CA ILE A 402 -19.78 72.90 -39.67
C ILE A 402 -20.82 73.56 -40.57
N GLU A 403 -22.05 73.05 -40.61
CA GLU A 403 -23.14 73.63 -41.37
C GLU A 403 -23.45 75.06 -40.90
N THR A 404 -23.57 75.27 -39.59
CA THR A 404 -23.79 76.60 -38.99
C THR A 404 -22.64 77.57 -39.31
N ALA A 405 -21.40 77.08 -39.26
CA ALA A 405 -20.22 77.86 -39.59
C ALA A 405 -20.18 78.24 -41.07
N LEU A 406 -20.54 77.31 -41.96
CA LEU A 406 -20.67 77.55 -43.40
C LEU A 406 -21.78 78.56 -43.69
N ASP A 407 -22.93 78.46 -43.02
CA ASP A 407 -24.04 79.41 -43.14
C ASP A 407 -23.66 80.81 -42.63
N LEU A 408 -22.96 80.89 -41.49
CA LEU A 408 -22.42 82.15 -40.98
C LEU A 408 -21.38 82.73 -41.93
N ALA A 409 -20.46 81.92 -42.45
CA ALA A 409 -19.47 82.37 -43.42
C ALA A 409 -20.14 82.84 -44.72
N ALA A 410 -21.17 82.14 -45.19
CA ALA A 410 -21.98 82.54 -46.33
C ALA A 410 -22.69 83.88 -46.06
N THR A 411 -23.37 84.02 -44.92
CA THR A 411 -24.03 85.26 -44.49
C THR A 411 -23.03 86.42 -44.37
N TYR A 412 -21.83 86.15 -43.86
CA TYR A 412 -20.77 87.15 -43.73
C TYR A 412 -20.15 87.50 -45.08
N LEU A 413 -20.08 86.58 -46.05
CA LEU A 413 -19.60 86.89 -47.41
C LEU A 413 -20.65 87.66 -48.21
N THR A 414 -21.90 87.24 -48.15
CA THR A 414 -22.95 87.63 -49.12
C THR A 414 -24.06 88.49 -48.53
N GLY A 415 -24.12 88.67 -47.20
CA GLY A 415 -25.19 89.41 -46.55
C GLY A 415 -25.21 90.89 -46.93
N ASP A 416 -26.40 91.51 -46.94
CA ASP A 416 -26.57 92.92 -47.28
C ASP A 416 -26.48 93.87 -46.06
N THR A 417 -26.13 93.34 -44.88
CA THR A 417 -25.99 94.10 -43.64
C THR A 417 -24.60 93.95 -43.05
N ALA A 418 -24.01 95.05 -42.59
CA ALA A 418 -22.74 95.01 -41.88
C ALA A 418 -22.90 94.23 -40.56
N PRO A 419 -21.91 93.42 -40.14
CA PRO A 419 -20.62 93.24 -40.80
C PRO A 419 -20.67 92.12 -41.85
N SER A 420 -20.63 92.45 -43.14
CA SER A 420 -20.50 91.48 -44.24
C SER A 420 -19.56 92.03 -45.31
N ALA A 421 -18.87 91.12 -46.00
CA ALA A 421 -17.91 91.46 -47.06
C ALA A 421 -18.60 92.24 -48.18
N LYS A 422 -19.75 91.73 -48.66
CA LYS A 422 -20.56 92.39 -49.68
C LYS A 422 -20.98 93.79 -49.25
N LYS A 423 -21.49 93.97 -48.02
CA LYS A 423 -21.93 95.29 -47.56
C LYS A 423 -20.79 96.27 -47.37
N TYR A 424 -19.64 95.83 -46.84
CA TYR A 424 -18.45 96.67 -46.73
C TYR A 424 -17.85 97.03 -48.11
N LEU A 425 -17.94 96.13 -49.09
CA LEU A 425 -17.60 96.43 -50.49
C LEU A 425 -18.57 97.45 -51.09
N ASP A 426 -19.88 97.23 -50.95
CA ASP A 426 -20.92 98.13 -51.47
C ASP A 426 -20.85 99.53 -50.82
N ASP A 427 -20.66 99.61 -49.50
CA ASP A 427 -20.52 100.87 -48.75
C ASP A 427 -19.19 101.58 -49.05
N GLY A 428 -18.10 100.82 -49.18
CA GLY A 428 -16.80 101.35 -49.55
C GLY A 428 -16.80 101.92 -50.98
N ASP A 429 -17.40 101.20 -51.93
CA ASP A 429 -17.53 101.63 -53.33
C ASP A 429 -18.37 102.91 -53.46
N ALA A 430 -19.43 103.05 -52.66
CA ALA A 430 -20.22 104.28 -52.59
C ALA A 430 -19.42 105.52 -52.14
N THR A 431 -18.35 105.33 -51.36
CA THR A 431 -17.47 106.43 -50.89
C THR A 431 -16.30 106.73 -51.83
N LEU A 432 -15.99 105.86 -52.79
CA LEU A 432 -14.84 105.96 -53.70
C LEU A 432 -14.99 107.10 -54.74
N ASN A 433 -16.22 107.53 -55.02
CA ASN A 433 -16.54 108.59 -55.99
C ASN A 433 -16.91 109.95 -55.37
N VAL A 434 -16.77 110.12 -54.05
CA VAL A 434 -17.03 111.40 -53.37
C VAL A 434 -15.71 112.18 -53.25
N PRO A 435 -15.61 113.43 -53.77
CA PRO A 435 -14.42 114.26 -53.60
C PRO A 435 -14.12 114.47 -52.10
N ALA A 436 -12.94 114.05 -51.66
CA ALA A 436 -12.55 114.07 -50.26
C ALA A 436 -12.42 115.50 -49.70
N THR A 437 -13.50 116.05 -49.16
CA THR A 437 -13.52 117.38 -48.52
C THR A 437 -13.56 117.35 -46.99
N GLY A 438 -13.42 116.20 -46.33
CA GLY A 438 -13.58 116.10 -44.86
C GLY A 438 -12.82 115.01 -44.09
N GLY A 439 -11.89 114.26 -44.70
CA GLY A 439 -11.16 113.19 -43.98
C GLY A 439 -11.94 111.87 -43.83
N GLU A 440 -13.01 111.68 -44.61
CA GLU A 440 -13.85 110.47 -44.55
C GLU A 440 -13.27 109.28 -45.34
N GLY A 441 -12.30 109.50 -46.25
CA GLY A 441 -11.61 108.42 -46.97
C GLY A 441 -10.62 107.61 -46.14
N THR A 442 -10.25 108.06 -44.93
CA THR A 442 -9.32 107.35 -44.05
C THR A 442 -9.93 106.14 -43.32
N SER A 443 -11.25 106.02 -43.26
CA SER A 443 -11.94 104.94 -42.53
C SER A 443 -12.16 103.66 -43.36
N VAL A 444 -12.10 103.71 -44.69
CA VAL A 444 -12.32 102.53 -45.57
C VAL A 444 -11.26 101.47 -45.34
N SER A 445 -9.97 101.85 -45.35
CA SER A 445 -8.87 100.92 -45.06
C SER A 445 -8.95 100.32 -43.64
N LEU A 446 -9.49 101.08 -42.68
CA LEU A 446 -9.73 100.63 -41.31
C LEU A 446 -10.83 99.58 -41.27
N ALA A 447 -11.94 99.80 -41.97
CA ALA A 447 -13.08 98.86 -42.06
C ALA A 447 -12.67 97.53 -42.72
N TYR A 448 -11.87 97.54 -43.78
CA TYR A 448 -11.31 96.32 -44.38
C TYR A 448 -10.33 95.59 -43.45
N ALA A 449 -9.52 96.33 -42.69
CA ALA A 449 -8.62 95.73 -41.71
C ALA A 449 -9.38 95.10 -40.53
N GLU A 450 -10.49 95.72 -40.09
CA GLU A 450 -11.38 95.17 -39.07
C GLU A 450 -12.15 93.94 -39.57
N TYR A 451 -12.62 93.97 -40.82
CA TYR A 451 -13.20 92.80 -41.50
C TYR A 451 -12.20 91.64 -41.55
N ALA A 452 -10.98 91.88 -42.04
CA ALA A 452 -9.95 90.85 -42.14
C ALA A 452 -9.58 90.27 -40.76
N ARG A 453 -9.49 91.12 -39.72
CA ARG A 453 -9.26 90.65 -38.33
C ARG A 453 -10.41 89.79 -37.83
N THR A 454 -11.65 90.20 -38.04
CA THR A 454 -12.83 89.50 -37.55
C THR A 454 -13.01 88.16 -38.26
N SER A 455 -12.81 88.12 -39.58
CA SER A 455 -12.84 86.87 -40.36
C SER A 455 -11.73 85.90 -39.94
N VAL A 456 -10.50 86.40 -39.70
CA VAL A 456 -9.40 85.57 -39.20
C VAL A 456 -9.72 85.02 -37.81
N GLN A 457 -10.28 85.83 -36.90
CA GLN A 457 -10.71 85.37 -35.58
C GLN A 457 -11.79 84.29 -35.64
N LEU A 458 -12.81 84.47 -36.50
CA LEU A 458 -13.86 83.48 -36.71
C LEU A 458 -13.28 82.15 -37.23
N PHE A 459 -12.46 82.19 -38.29
CA PHE A 459 -11.82 81.00 -38.84
C PHE A 459 -10.89 80.31 -37.84
N SER A 460 -10.16 81.10 -37.04
CA SER A 460 -9.29 80.57 -35.99
C SER A 460 -10.10 79.84 -34.91
N GLY A 461 -11.27 80.36 -34.53
CA GLY A 461 -12.19 79.72 -33.60
C GLY A 461 -12.77 78.40 -34.14
N LEU A 462 -13.17 78.38 -35.41
CA LEU A 462 -13.66 77.16 -36.06
C LEU A 462 -12.59 76.08 -36.19
N VAL A 463 -11.35 76.46 -36.51
CA VAL A 463 -10.21 75.53 -36.57
C VAL A 463 -9.89 74.99 -35.16
N ALA A 464 -9.97 75.82 -34.12
CA ALA A 464 -9.77 75.38 -32.75
C ALA A 464 -10.83 74.37 -32.30
N GLU A 465 -12.11 74.63 -32.57
CA GLU A 465 -13.22 73.71 -32.27
C GLU A 465 -13.08 72.39 -33.04
N ALA A 466 -12.77 72.45 -34.33
CA ALA A 466 -12.52 71.25 -35.15
C ALA A 466 -11.37 70.41 -34.59
N ASN A 467 -10.29 71.05 -34.10
CA ASN A 467 -9.17 70.35 -33.48
C ASN A 467 -9.57 69.66 -32.16
N VAL A 468 -10.42 70.29 -31.33
CA VAL A 468 -10.93 69.69 -30.08
C VAL A 468 -11.76 68.43 -30.40
N ARG A 469 -12.66 68.51 -31.38
CA ARG A 469 -13.50 67.36 -31.76
C ARG A 469 -12.71 66.24 -32.42
N ILE A 470 -11.70 66.57 -33.24
CA ILE A 470 -10.74 65.57 -33.77
C ILE A 470 -9.98 64.89 -32.62
N ALA A 471 -9.59 65.63 -31.58
CA ALA A 471 -8.95 65.05 -30.41
C ALA A 471 -9.90 64.08 -29.67
N ASN A 472 -11.17 64.45 -29.48
CA ASN A 472 -12.19 63.56 -28.89
C ASN A 472 -12.37 62.27 -29.72
N LEU A 473 -12.48 62.39 -31.05
CA LEU A 473 -12.57 61.23 -31.95
C LEU A 473 -11.35 60.30 -31.81
N ARG A 474 -10.14 60.85 -31.66
CA ARG A 474 -8.94 60.05 -31.42
C ARG A 474 -9.02 59.32 -30.08
N THR A 475 -9.48 59.98 -29.02
CA THR A 475 -9.67 59.37 -27.71
C THR A 475 -10.65 58.18 -27.78
N TYR A 476 -11.76 58.31 -28.51
CA TYR A 476 -12.69 57.18 -28.66
C TYR A 476 -12.11 56.02 -29.49
N ILE A 477 -11.32 56.31 -30.54
CA ILE A 477 -10.61 55.26 -31.31
C ILE A 477 -9.63 54.50 -30.41
N GLU A 478 -8.89 55.19 -29.56
CA GLU A 478 -7.96 54.57 -28.59
C GLU A 478 -8.70 53.70 -27.57
N GLN A 479 -9.85 54.18 -27.06
CA GLN A 479 -10.71 53.39 -26.18
C GLN A 479 -11.24 52.14 -26.89
N GLY A 480 -11.70 52.26 -28.14
CA GLY A 480 -12.14 51.15 -28.99
C GLY A 480 -11.05 50.09 -29.17
N ALA A 481 -9.81 50.52 -29.45
CA ALA A 481 -8.66 49.61 -29.52
C ALA A 481 -8.38 48.92 -28.16
N GLY A 482 -8.57 49.63 -27.05
CA GLY A 482 -8.50 49.06 -25.70
C GLY A 482 -9.47 47.90 -25.49
N TYR A 483 -10.73 48.04 -25.91
CA TYR A 483 -11.74 46.99 -25.81
C TYR A 483 -11.42 45.75 -26.67
N VAL A 484 -10.88 45.95 -27.88
CA VAL A 484 -10.42 44.83 -28.74
C VAL A 484 -9.26 44.07 -28.09
N ASN A 485 -8.36 44.78 -27.41
CA ASN A 485 -7.28 44.14 -26.67
C ASN A 485 -7.81 43.29 -25.50
N ILE A 486 -8.80 43.80 -24.75
CA ILE A 486 -9.43 43.07 -23.64
C ILE A 486 -10.12 41.80 -24.14
N SER A 487 -10.92 41.89 -25.21
CA SER A 487 -11.59 40.70 -25.78
C SER A 487 -10.58 39.65 -26.28
N SER A 488 -9.48 40.10 -26.88
CA SER A 488 -8.38 39.23 -27.31
C SER A 488 -7.65 38.56 -26.15
N VAL A 489 -7.62 39.16 -24.95
CA VAL A 489 -7.07 38.52 -23.75
C VAL A 489 -8.00 37.40 -23.28
N PHE A 490 -9.32 37.64 -23.26
CA PHE A 490 -10.28 36.60 -22.88
C PHE A 490 -10.28 35.40 -23.83
N ALA A 491 -10.25 35.66 -25.14
CA ALA A 491 -10.18 34.59 -26.15
C ALA A 491 -8.94 33.71 -25.95
N ARG A 492 -7.78 34.33 -25.72
CA ARG A 492 -6.52 33.60 -25.43
C ARG A 492 -6.58 32.81 -24.13
N GLU A 493 -7.23 33.32 -23.08
CA GLU A 493 -7.43 32.58 -21.84
C GLU A 493 -8.27 31.31 -22.10
N VAL A 494 -9.40 31.45 -22.80
CA VAL A 494 -10.28 30.33 -23.17
C VAL A 494 -9.53 29.28 -24.00
N GLU A 495 -8.82 29.70 -25.04
CA GLU A 495 -8.00 28.81 -25.88
C GLU A 495 -6.94 28.07 -25.05
N GLY A 496 -6.27 28.77 -24.14
CA GLY A 496 -5.29 28.18 -23.24
C GLY A 496 -5.89 27.11 -22.31
N ARG A 497 -7.10 27.34 -21.77
CA ARG A 497 -7.81 26.36 -20.93
C ARG A 497 -8.23 25.13 -21.74
N LEU A 498 -8.79 25.32 -22.93
CA LEU A 498 -9.16 24.23 -23.83
C LEU A 498 -7.93 23.39 -24.23
N GLY A 499 -6.79 24.05 -24.48
CA GLY A 499 -5.53 23.36 -24.75
C GLY A 499 -5.11 22.42 -23.61
N LYS A 500 -5.21 22.87 -22.35
CA LYS A 500 -4.91 22.03 -21.18
C LYS A 500 -5.89 20.89 -20.99
N ILE A 501 -7.19 21.14 -21.13
CA ILE A 501 -8.22 20.09 -21.05
C ILE A 501 -7.91 18.99 -22.06
N ASN A 502 -7.61 19.37 -23.32
CA ASN A 502 -7.23 18.40 -24.36
C ASN A 502 -5.94 17.64 -24.02
N GLY A 503 -4.95 18.31 -23.41
CA GLY A 503 -3.72 17.68 -22.93
C GLY A 503 -4.00 16.57 -21.91
N TYR A 504 -4.71 16.88 -20.83
CA TYR A 504 -5.07 15.90 -19.80
C TYR A 504 -5.94 14.76 -20.35
N MET A 505 -6.87 15.05 -21.28
CA MET A 505 -7.67 14.02 -21.93
C MET A 505 -6.84 13.06 -22.79
N GLN A 506 -5.78 13.55 -23.45
CA GLN A 506 -4.86 12.72 -24.23
C GLN A 506 -3.98 11.84 -23.32
N GLU A 507 -3.47 12.39 -22.21
CA GLU A 507 -2.71 11.64 -21.21
C GLU A 507 -3.56 10.53 -20.57
N ALA A 508 -4.78 10.86 -20.15
CA ALA A 508 -5.75 9.90 -19.65
C ALA A 508 -6.03 8.77 -20.67
N ALA A 509 -6.16 9.09 -21.95
CA ALA A 509 -6.35 8.07 -22.99
C ALA A 509 -5.11 7.16 -23.16
N GLN A 510 -3.90 7.69 -23.00
CA GLN A 510 -2.67 6.89 -23.05
C GLN A 510 -2.59 5.90 -21.89
N TYR A 511 -2.84 6.35 -20.65
CA TYR A 511 -2.90 5.46 -19.50
C TYR A 511 -4.01 4.42 -19.61
N ALA A 512 -5.16 4.77 -20.18
CA ALA A 512 -6.24 3.81 -20.44
C ALA A 512 -5.82 2.70 -21.41
N ASN A 513 -5.09 3.03 -22.47
CA ASN A 513 -4.55 2.06 -23.41
C ASN A 513 -3.45 1.18 -22.79
N ALA A 514 -2.60 1.76 -21.93
CA ALA A 514 -1.58 1.03 -21.19
C ALA A 514 -2.21 -0.02 -20.24
N ALA A 515 -3.21 0.38 -19.46
CA ALA A 515 -3.94 -0.50 -18.57
C ALA A 515 -4.61 -1.66 -19.34
N SER A 516 -5.27 -1.37 -20.46
CA SER A 516 -5.90 -2.39 -21.32
C SER A 516 -4.87 -3.41 -21.84
N THR A 517 -3.69 -2.93 -22.25
CA THR A 517 -2.59 -3.79 -22.69
C THR A 517 -2.09 -4.69 -21.56
N ALA A 518 -1.93 -4.14 -20.35
CA ALA A 518 -1.49 -4.90 -19.19
C ALA A 518 -2.51 -5.99 -18.79
N LEU A 519 -3.82 -5.69 -18.82
CA LEU A 519 -4.86 -6.68 -18.56
C LEU A 519 -4.85 -7.82 -19.60
N ALA A 520 -4.69 -7.50 -20.88
CA ALA A 520 -4.58 -8.51 -21.92
C ALA A 520 -3.35 -9.42 -21.75
N MET A 521 -2.24 -8.89 -21.24
CA MET A 521 -1.06 -9.69 -20.88
C MET A 521 -1.33 -10.56 -19.65
N SER A 522 -1.96 -10.01 -18.60
CA SER A 522 -2.36 -10.77 -17.41
C SER A 522 -3.20 -12.00 -17.78
N ASP A 523 -4.22 -11.82 -18.62
CA ASP A 523 -5.10 -12.91 -19.04
C ASP A 523 -4.35 -14.03 -19.76
N ARG A 524 -3.39 -13.69 -20.62
CA ARG A 524 -2.55 -14.68 -21.31
C ARG A 524 -1.70 -15.49 -20.33
N PHE A 525 -1.01 -14.82 -19.40
CA PHE A 525 -0.19 -15.50 -18.41
C PHE A 525 -1.03 -16.35 -17.47
N ARG A 526 -2.21 -15.87 -17.08
CA ARG A 526 -3.16 -16.62 -16.24
C ARG A 526 -3.71 -17.85 -16.95
N LEU A 527 -4.00 -17.77 -18.25
CA LEU A 527 -4.46 -18.92 -19.03
C LEU A 527 -3.40 -20.01 -19.08
N GLU A 528 -2.17 -19.66 -19.47
CA GLU A 528 -1.04 -20.59 -19.52
C GLU A 528 -0.72 -21.19 -18.14
N ALA A 529 -0.76 -20.37 -17.08
CA ALA A 529 -0.59 -20.82 -15.71
C ALA A 529 -1.66 -21.85 -15.29
N ASN A 530 -2.92 -21.65 -15.70
CA ASN A 530 -4.00 -22.60 -15.43
C ASN A 530 -3.79 -23.92 -16.17
N GLU A 531 -3.41 -23.88 -17.45
CA GLU A 531 -3.13 -25.07 -18.25
C GLU A 531 -2.03 -25.93 -17.60
N ARG A 532 -0.88 -25.31 -17.30
CA ARG A 532 0.27 -25.99 -16.65
C ARG A 532 -0.09 -26.54 -15.28
N ARG A 533 -0.78 -25.77 -14.43
CA ARG A 533 -1.20 -26.24 -13.09
C ARG A 533 -2.17 -27.42 -13.20
N ASN A 534 -3.15 -27.34 -14.10
CA ASN A 534 -4.16 -28.38 -14.26
C ASN A 534 -3.54 -29.68 -14.79
N GLU A 535 -2.57 -29.58 -15.72
CA GLU A 535 -1.77 -30.72 -16.17
C GLU A 535 -1.03 -31.38 -15.02
N VAL A 536 -0.26 -30.61 -14.24
CA VAL A 536 0.49 -31.15 -13.09
C VAL A 536 -0.42 -31.78 -12.06
N TYR A 537 -1.54 -31.14 -11.72
CA TYR A 537 -2.48 -31.68 -10.75
C TYR A 537 -3.18 -32.95 -11.24
N SER A 538 -3.40 -33.08 -12.55
CA SER A 538 -3.89 -34.31 -13.15
C SER A 538 -2.88 -35.45 -12.98
N ILE A 539 -1.61 -35.18 -13.26
CA ILE A 539 -0.51 -36.13 -13.08
C ILE A 539 -0.44 -36.55 -11.60
N TRP A 540 -0.40 -35.58 -10.68
CA TRP A 540 -0.30 -35.77 -9.22
C TRP A 540 -1.43 -36.53 -8.57
N ARG A 541 -2.64 -36.52 -9.14
CA ARG A 541 -3.79 -37.27 -8.59
C ARG A 541 -3.80 -38.75 -9.01
N ASP A 542 -3.29 -39.10 -10.19
CA ASP A 542 -3.38 -40.46 -10.70
C ASP A 542 -2.11 -41.27 -10.39
N ARG A 543 -2.08 -41.94 -9.22
CA ARG A 543 -0.99 -42.83 -8.80
C ARG A 543 -0.64 -43.90 -9.86
N LYS A 544 -1.56 -44.29 -10.76
CA LYS A 544 -1.33 -45.33 -11.77
C LYS A 544 -0.58 -44.83 -13.01
N GLN A 545 -0.73 -43.55 -13.37
CA GLN A 545 0.04 -42.96 -14.47
C GLN A 545 1.55 -42.98 -14.20
N TYR A 546 1.96 -43.00 -12.93
CA TYR A 546 3.35 -43.13 -12.52
C TYR A 546 3.96 -44.53 -12.71
N ILE A 547 3.14 -45.58 -12.59
CA ILE A 547 3.61 -46.97 -12.63
C ILE A 547 3.61 -47.51 -14.07
N GLY A 548 2.88 -46.86 -14.98
CA GLY A 548 2.50 -47.37 -16.31
C GLY A 548 3.60 -47.56 -17.35
N ASP A 549 4.86 -47.15 -17.10
CA ASP A 549 5.93 -47.31 -18.11
C ASP A 549 7.17 -48.09 -17.61
N PHE A 550 7.18 -48.53 -16.35
CA PHE A 550 8.27 -49.38 -15.84
C PHE A 550 8.11 -50.88 -16.15
N THR A 551 6.96 -51.33 -16.63
CA THR A 551 6.70 -52.76 -16.97
C THR A 551 6.63 -53.06 -18.47
N ALA A 552 6.73 -52.08 -19.37
CA ALA A 552 6.71 -52.32 -20.82
C ALA A 552 8.11 -52.35 -21.49
N GLY A 553 9.18 -52.35 -20.68
CA GLY A 553 10.55 -52.18 -21.12
C GLY A 553 11.47 -53.41 -21.11
N SER A 554 10.99 -54.67 -21.09
CA SER A 554 11.85 -55.83 -21.47
C SER A 554 11.08 -57.14 -21.67
N VAL A 555 10.34 -57.26 -22.77
CA VAL A 555 10.32 -58.54 -23.50
C VAL A 555 10.77 -58.23 -24.92
N ARG A 556 12.08 -58.03 -25.10
CA ARG A 556 12.68 -58.28 -26.42
C ARG A 556 12.41 -59.74 -26.70
N GLN A 557 11.47 -60.01 -27.61
CA GLN A 557 11.32 -61.31 -28.23
C GLN A 557 12.71 -61.77 -28.66
N MET A 558 13.20 -62.85 -28.03
CA MET A 558 14.37 -63.56 -28.51
C MET A 558 14.13 -63.89 -29.99
N PRO A 559 15.10 -63.63 -30.88
CA PRO A 559 15.01 -64.07 -32.27
C PRO A 559 14.85 -65.60 -32.28
N ASP A 560 13.82 -66.06 -32.95
CA ASP A 560 13.49 -67.46 -33.20
C ASP A 560 14.70 -68.16 -33.86
N TYR A 561 15.40 -68.98 -33.07
CA TYR A 561 16.56 -69.76 -33.51
C TYR A 561 16.06 -71.07 -34.11
N ASN A 562 15.30 -71.02 -35.21
CA ASN A 562 14.88 -72.24 -35.89
C ASN A 562 14.71 -72.09 -37.41
N ARG A 563 15.83 -71.93 -38.12
CA ARG A 563 15.94 -72.30 -39.54
C ARG A 563 17.35 -72.80 -39.86
N TYR A 564 17.62 -74.05 -39.53
CA TYR A 564 18.48 -74.95 -40.30
C TYR A 564 18.07 -76.40 -40.02
N GLN A 565 17.04 -76.86 -40.73
CA GLN A 565 16.92 -78.20 -41.32
C GLN A 565 15.96 -78.13 -42.50
#